data_AF-X8CN22-F1
#
_entry.id   AF-X8CN22-F1
#
_cell.length_a   1.000
_cell.length_b   1.000
_cell.length_c   1.000
_cell.angle_alpha   90.00
_cell.angle_beta   90.00
_cell.angle_gamma   90.00
#
_symmetry.space_group_name_H-M   'P 1'
#
loop_
_entity.id
_entity.type
_entity.pdbx_description
1 polymer ?
#
loop_
_entity_poly.entity_id
_entity_poly.type
_entity_poly.pdbx_seq_one_letter_code
_entity_poly.pdbx_strand_id
1 'polypeptide(L)'
;MRGSSSTYDAIIVGSGACGAWAAKELTEGGMNVVLLEAGRNLDIARDFPDGAKLRGMGIVGRVRSAIQGQHVQARCPPFSETTKQFYVNDKENPYTTERGNPFLWFRAGNSAADFTPGAGRYTACRITS
;
A
#
# COMPACT_ATOMS: atom_id res chain seq x y z
N MET A 1 -3.99 19.71 21.98
CA MET A 1 -3.58 19.71 20.55
C MET A 1 -3.87 21.10 19.99
N ARG A 2 -2.86 21.85 19.53
CA ARG A 2 -3.12 23.05 18.72
C ARG A 2 -3.46 22.56 17.31
N GLY A 3 -4.72 22.67 16.92
CA GLY A 3 -5.12 22.42 15.53
C GLY A 3 -4.68 23.61 14.70
N SER A 4 -3.69 23.43 13.82
CA SER A 4 -3.50 24.33 12.70
C SER A 4 -4.67 24.13 11.74
N SER A 5 -5.53 25.12 11.56
CA SER A 5 -6.58 25.07 10.54
C SER A 5 -5.95 25.30 9.17
N SER A 6 -5.36 24.24 8.61
CA SER A 6 -4.95 24.24 7.22
C SER A 6 -6.20 24.08 6.37
N THR A 7 -6.50 25.07 5.54
CA THR A 7 -7.59 24.99 4.57
C THR A 7 -7.06 24.30 3.31
N TYR A 8 -7.76 23.26 2.87
CA TYR A 8 -7.49 22.56 1.62
C TYR A 8 -8.72 22.66 0.72
N ASP A 9 -8.48 22.76 -0.58
CA ASP A 9 -9.53 22.82 -1.60
C ASP A 9 -10.09 21.42 -1.90
N ALA A 10 -9.27 20.38 -1.76
CA ALA A 10 -9.69 18.99 -1.88
C ALA A 10 -8.93 18.05 -0.94
N ILE A 11 -9.59 16.96 -0.56
CA ILE A 11 -9.02 15.85 0.22
C ILE A 11 -9.12 14.59 -0.65
N ILE A 12 -8.00 13.94 -0.90
CA ILE A 12 -7.93 12.64 -1.57
C ILE A 12 -7.60 11.59 -0.52
N VAL A 13 -8.39 10.53 -0.49
CA VAL A 13 -8.16 9.37 0.40
C VAL A 13 -7.77 8.19 -0.47
N GLY A 14 -6.53 7.73 -0.31
CA GLY A 14 -5.89 6.68 -1.09
C GLY A 14 -4.86 7.23 -2.07
N SER A 15 -3.58 6.89 -1.91
CA SER A 15 -2.48 7.24 -2.83
C SER A 15 -2.27 6.20 -3.94
N GLY A 16 -3.28 5.37 -4.22
CA GLY A 16 -3.25 4.43 -5.34
C GLY A 16 -3.20 5.14 -6.70
N ALA A 17 -3.13 4.38 -7.80
CA ALA A 17 -2.98 4.92 -9.15
C ALA A 17 -3.99 6.04 -9.48
N CYS A 18 -5.27 5.83 -9.13
CA CYS A 18 -6.31 6.84 -9.36
C CYS A 18 -6.17 8.07 -8.45
N GLY A 19 -5.81 7.88 -7.18
CA GLY A 19 -5.65 9.00 -6.23
C GLY A 19 -4.43 9.85 -6.54
N ALA A 20 -3.33 9.23 -6.98
CA ALA A 20 -2.16 9.93 -7.47
C ALA A 20 -2.46 10.72 -8.76
N TRP A 21 -3.21 10.13 -9.69
CA TRP A 21 -3.64 10.84 -10.90
C TRP A 21 -4.57 12.02 -10.57
N ALA A 22 -5.54 11.83 -9.68
CA ALA A 22 -6.41 12.91 -9.21
C ALA A 22 -5.60 14.01 -8.50
N ALA A 23 -4.61 13.65 -7.68
CA ALA A 23 -3.74 14.61 -7.02
C ALA A 23 -2.96 15.45 -8.05
N LYS A 24 -2.39 14.81 -9.07
CA LYS A 24 -1.70 15.49 -10.18
C LYS A 24 -2.63 16.49 -10.86
N GLU A 25 -3.77 16.04 -11.38
CA GLU A 25 -4.66 16.91 -12.16
C GLU A 25 -5.21 18.08 -11.33
N LEU A 26 -5.57 17.85 -10.05
CA LEU A 26 -6.08 18.90 -9.17
C LEU A 26 -4.98 19.91 -8.77
N THR A 27 -3.75 19.43 -8.53
CA THR A 27 -2.63 20.32 -8.18
C THR A 27 -2.14 21.12 -9.39
N GLU A 28 -2.08 20.53 -10.59
CA GLU A 28 -1.83 21.25 -11.85
C GLU A 28 -2.92 22.28 -12.16
N GLY A 29 -4.15 22.01 -11.74
CA GLY A 29 -5.26 22.97 -11.76
C GLY A 29 -5.16 24.10 -10.72
N GLY A 30 -4.10 24.13 -9.90
CA GLY A 30 -3.84 25.18 -8.90
C GLY A 30 -4.52 24.97 -7.54
N MET A 31 -5.12 23.80 -7.29
CA MET A 31 -5.78 23.50 -6.01
C MET A 31 -4.78 23.08 -4.94
N ASN A 32 -5.03 23.48 -3.70
CA ASN A 32 -4.30 22.98 -2.53
C ASN A 32 -4.95 21.67 -2.07
N VAL A 33 -4.31 20.54 -2.36
CA VAL A 33 -4.85 19.21 -2.09
C VAL A 33 -4.09 18.55 -0.95
N VAL A 34 -4.82 17.83 -0.08
CA VAL A 34 -4.21 16.90 0.88
C VAL A 34 -4.50 15.47 0.47
N LEU A 35 -3.45 14.64 0.45
CA LEU A 35 -3.53 13.22 0.14
C LEU A 35 -3.32 12.41 1.42
N LEU A 36 -4.28 11.56 1.75
CA LEU A 36 -4.26 10.70 2.92
C LEU A 36 -4.14 9.24 2.49
N GLU A 37 -3.22 8.51 3.10
CA GLU A 37 -3.00 7.10 2.82
C GLU A 37 -2.85 6.34 4.13
N ALA A 38 -3.49 5.17 4.23
CA ALA A 38 -3.42 4.32 5.42
C ALA A 38 -2.10 3.52 5.49
N GLY A 39 -1.41 3.42 4.36
CA GLY A 39 -0.13 2.73 4.21
C GLY A 39 1.04 3.26 5.03
N ARG A 40 2.01 2.38 5.35
CA ARG A 40 3.35 2.76 5.78
C ARG A 40 4.04 3.47 4.62
N ASN A 41 4.85 4.47 4.94
CA ASN A 41 5.75 5.07 3.97
C ASN A 41 6.80 4.03 3.55
N LEU A 42 6.84 3.73 2.25
CA LEU A 42 7.83 2.85 1.64
C LEU A 42 9.01 3.69 1.17
N ASP A 43 10.19 3.31 1.65
CA ASP A 43 11.45 3.89 1.20
C ASP A 43 11.99 3.00 0.08
N ILE A 44 12.17 3.57 -1.12
CA ILE A 44 12.65 2.81 -2.28
C ILE A 44 14.00 2.15 -1.99
N ALA A 45 14.93 2.85 -1.36
CA ALA A 45 16.28 2.33 -1.09
C ALA A 45 16.26 1.17 -0.07
N ARG A 46 15.35 1.22 0.90
CA ARG A 46 15.23 0.19 1.96
C ARG A 46 14.31 -0.97 1.57
N ASP A 47 13.13 -0.65 1.06
CA ASP A 47 12.04 -1.60 0.83
C ASP A 47 12.11 -2.23 -0.58
N PHE A 48 12.85 -1.61 -1.52
CA PHE A 48 13.10 -2.12 -2.87
C PHE A 48 14.59 -2.07 -3.24
N PRO A 49 15.48 -2.81 -2.53
CA PRO A 49 16.91 -2.76 -2.77
C PRO A 49 17.27 -3.15 -4.21
N ASP A 50 18.15 -2.37 -4.84
CA ASP A 50 18.61 -2.59 -6.20
C ASP A 50 19.17 -4.01 -6.39
N GLY A 51 18.73 -4.70 -7.44
CA GLY A 51 19.14 -6.07 -7.72
C GLY A 51 18.46 -7.14 -6.86
N ALA A 52 17.40 -6.79 -6.10
CA ALA A 52 16.52 -7.77 -5.48
C ALA A 52 15.96 -8.74 -6.53
N LYS A 53 16.59 -9.91 -6.67
CA LYS A 53 16.07 -10.96 -7.55
C LYS A 53 14.72 -11.40 -7.01
N LEU A 54 13.69 -11.30 -7.84
CA LEU A 54 12.39 -11.88 -7.57
C LEU A 54 12.53 -13.40 -7.54
N ARG A 55 12.98 -13.94 -6.41
CA ARG A 55 13.11 -15.39 -6.22
C ARG A 55 11.72 -15.92 -5.94
N GLY A 56 11.24 -16.80 -6.82
CA GLY A 56 10.02 -17.54 -6.58
C GLY A 56 10.10 -18.23 -5.24
N MET A 57 9.11 -18.02 -4.38
CA MET A 57 9.08 -18.67 -3.09
C MET A 57 8.72 -20.14 -3.26
N GLY A 58 9.64 -21.01 -2.82
CA GLY A 58 9.43 -22.45 -2.79
C GLY A 58 8.28 -22.84 -1.87
N ILE A 59 7.79 -24.08 -2.04
CA ILE A 59 6.66 -24.64 -1.29
C ILE A 59 6.83 -24.48 0.23
N VAL A 60 8.04 -24.69 0.76
CA VAL A 60 8.32 -24.54 2.20
C VAL A 60 8.06 -23.12 2.72
N GLY A 61 8.47 -22.09 1.96
CA GLY A 61 8.25 -20.69 2.34
C GLY A 61 6.77 -20.30 2.31
N ARG A 62 6.02 -20.82 1.32
CA ARG A 62 4.55 -20.62 1.24
C ARG A 62 3.83 -21.28 2.40
N VAL A 63 4.19 -22.52 2.75
CA VAL A 63 3.60 -23.24 3.89
C VAL A 63 3.89 -22.49 5.20
N ARG A 64 5.13 -22.02 5.39
CA ARG A 64 5.50 -21.23 6.58
C ARG A 64 4.67 -19.95 6.69
N SER A 65 4.54 -19.20 5.60
CA SER A 65 3.75 -17.96 5.55
C SER A 65 2.26 -18.23 5.81
N ALA A 66 1.74 -19.34 5.31
CA ALA A 66 0.37 -19.76 5.57
C ALA A 66 0.13 -20.06 7.07
N ILE A 67 1.05 -20.78 7.72
CA ILE A 67 0.98 -21.06 9.16
C ILE A 67 1.06 -19.77 9.98
N GLN A 68 1.91 -18.82 9.55
CA GLN A 68 2.08 -17.52 10.20
C GLN A 68 0.84 -16.60 10.07
N GLY A 69 -0.09 -16.92 9.17
CA GLY A 69 -1.37 -16.23 9.04
C GLY A 69 -1.64 -15.59 7.70
N GLN A 70 -0.75 -15.74 6.72
CA GLN A 70 -0.91 -15.23 5.35
C GLN A 70 -1.31 -16.36 4.38
N HIS A 71 -2.27 -17.20 4.78
CA HIS A 71 -2.64 -18.42 4.05
C HIS A 71 -3.40 -18.18 2.74
N VAL A 72 -4.08 -17.04 2.61
CA VAL A 72 -4.69 -16.61 1.36
C VAL A 72 -3.67 -15.84 0.54
N GLN A 73 -2.96 -14.90 1.17
CA GLN A 73 -1.98 -14.06 0.46
C GLN A 73 -0.84 -14.91 -0.14
N ALA A 74 -0.44 -16.01 0.52
CA ALA A 74 0.57 -16.95 0.02
C ALA A 74 0.19 -17.70 -1.27
N ARG A 75 -1.09 -17.64 -1.67
CA ARG A 75 -1.57 -18.18 -2.95
C ARG A 75 -1.35 -17.21 -4.11
N CYS A 76 -1.08 -15.93 -3.83
CA CYS A 76 -0.80 -14.93 -4.86
C CYS A 76 0.52 -15.28 -5.57
N PRO A 77 0.58 -15.33 -6.92
CA PRO A 77 1.81 -15.62 -7.65
C PRO A 77 3.01 -14.71 -7.30
N PRO A 78 2.86 -13.37 -7.17
CA PRO A 78 3.94 -12.47 -6.75
C PRO A 78 4.28 -12.50 -5.26
N PHE A 79 3.67 -13.38 -4.47
CA PHE A 79 3.97 -13.50 -3.04
C PHE A 79 5.28 -14.27 -2.81
N SER A 80 6.25 -13.60 -2.19
CA SER A 80 7.58 -14.11 -1.88
C SER A 80 8.07 -13.63 -0.53
N GLU A 81 9.20 -14.14 -0.05
CA GLU A 81 9.84 -13.65 1.18
C GLU A 81 10.15 -12.14 1.13
N THR A 82 10.44 -11.60 -0.07
CA THR A 82 10.73 -10.18 -0.25
C THR A 82 9.47 -9.32 -0.37
N THR A 83 8.33 -9.90 -0.76
CA THR A 83 7.09 -9.14 -0.97
C THR A 83 6.02 -9.38 0.10
N LYS A 84 6.15 -10.41 0.95
CA LYS A 84 5.13 -10.79 1.96
C LYS A 84 4.72 -9.66 2.90
N GLN A 85 5.66 -8.75 3.19
CA GLN A 85 5.49 -7.56 4.03
C GLN A 85 4.50 -6.54 3.44
N PHE A 86 4.24 -6.61 2.14
CA PHE A 86 3.29 -5.75 1.46
C PHE A 86 1.85 -6.31 1.47
N TYR A 87 1.61 -7.48 2.07
CA TYR A 87 0.29 -8.10 2.15
C TYR A 87 -0.23 -8.11 3.58
N VAL A 88 -1.54 -8.05 3.76
CA VAL A 88 -2.18 -8.15 5.08
C VAL A 88 -1.97 -9.52 5.73
N ASN A 89 -2.12 -9.58 7.05
CA ASN A 89 -2.27 -10.83 7.78
C ASN A 89 -3.74 -11.27 7.75
N ASP A 90 -4.03 -12.47 7.20
CA ASP A 90 -5.39 -12.99 7.08
C ASP A 90 -5.99 -13.41 8.43
N LYS A 91 -5.16 -13.68 9.46
CA LYS A 91 -5.65 -13.94 10.83
C LYS A 91 -6.15 -12.68 11.51
N GLU A 92 -5.48 -11.55 11.29
CA GLU A 92 -5.87 -10.26 11.85
C GLU A 92 -7.02 -9.63 11.07
N ASN A 93 -7.09 -9.92 9.77
CA ASN A 93 -8.10 -9.40 8.86
C ASN A 93 -8.86 -10.57 8.21
N PRO A 94 -9.67 -11.33 8.95
CA PRO A 94 -10.39 -12.46 8.39
C PRO A 94 -11.35 -11.98 7.29
N TYR A 95 -11.46 -12.77 6.22
CA TYR A 95 -12.51 -12.58 5.22
C TYR A 95 -13.21 -13.92 4.99
N THR A 96 -14.50 -13.86 4.72
CA THR A 96 -15.34 -15.02 4.47
C THR A 96 -15.99 -14.89 3.12
N THR A 97 -16.17 -16.03 2.45
CA THR A 97 -16.89 -16.12 1.18
C THR A 97 -18.10 -17.01 1.38
N GLU A 98 -19.15 -16.80 0.59
CA GLU A 98 -20.35 -17.62 0.62
C GLU A 98 -20.02 -19.09 0.32
N ARG A 99 -20.75 -20.02 0.95
CA ARG A 99 -20.55 -21.45 0.79
C ARG A 99 -20.90 -21.86 -0.65
N GLY A 100 -19.92 -22.37 -1.39
CA GLY A 100 -20.07 -22.74 -2.81
C GLY A 100 -19.51 -21.72 -3.80
N ASN A 101 -19.24 -20.50 -3.35
CA ASN A 101 -18.70 -19.40 -4.17
C ASN A 101 -17.34 -18.94 -3.61
N PRO A 102 -16.27 -19.74 -3.73
CA PRO A 102 -14.96 -19.36 -3.22
C PRO A 102 -14.39 -18.19 -4.03
N PHE A 103 -14.01 -17.13 -3.34
CA PHE A 103 -13.33 -15.97 -3.92
C PHE A 103 -11.95 -15.79 -3.27
N LEU A 104 -10.92 -15.64 -4.10
CA LEU A 104 -9.55 -15.37 -3.65
C LEU A 104 -9.34 -13.86 -3.63
N TRP A 105 -9.24 -13.30 -2.42
CA TRP A 105 -8.99 -11.89 -2.24
C TRP A 105 -7.56 -11.63 -1.80
N PHE A 106 -6.77 -11.07 -2.73
CA PHE A 106 -5.44 -10.58 -2.42
C PHE A 106 -5.53 -9.11 -1.98
N ARG A 107 -4.94 -8.81 -0.83
CA ARG A 107 -4.96 -7.46 -0.27
C ARG A 107 -3.55 -7.03 0.03
N ALA A 108 -3.14 -5.94 -0.62
CA ALA A 108 -2.01 -5.17 -0.16
C ALA A 108 -2.32 -4.72 1.29
N GLY A 109 -1.35 -4.90 2.17
CA GLY A 109 -1.38 -4.31 3.49
C GLY A 109 -1.22 -2.80 3.41
N ASN A 110 -1.06 -2.19 4.57
CA ASN A 110 -0.76 -0.77 4.70
C ASN A 110 0.66 -0.51 4.16
N SER A 111 0.89 -0.59 2.86
CA SER A 111 2.17 -0.36 2.21
C SER A 111 1.90 0.50 0.99
N ALA A 112 2.16 1.80 1.14
CA ALA A 112 2.02 2.76 0.07
C ALA A 112 3.38 2.91 -0.60
N ALA A 113 3.47 2.60 -1.90
CA ALA A 113 4.62 3.04 -2.69
C ALA A 113 4.55 4.57 -2.75
N ASP A 114 5.32 5.21 -1.86
CA ASP A 114 5.51 6.65 -1.89
C ASP A 114 6.42 6.93 -3.09
N PHE A 115 5.82 7.33 -4.21
CA PHE A 115 6.57 7.74 -5.40
C PHE A 115 7.18 9.14 -5.23
N THR A 116 7.02 9.76 -4.07
CA THR A 116 7.58 11.06 -3.70
C THR A 116 8.70 10.91 -2.67
N PRO A 117 9.94 11.36 -2.97
CA PRO A 117 11.01 11.35 -1.99
C PRO A 117 10.67 12.25 -0.78
N GLY A 118 10.46 11.67 0.40
CA GLY A 118 10.75 12.34 1.68
C GLY A 118 9.63 12.78 2.62
N ALA A 119 8.38 12.27 2.56
CA ALA A 119 7.31 12.77 3.45
C ALA A 119 6.57 11.68 4.25
N GLY A 120 6.80 11.64 5.57
CA GLY A 120 6.09 10.76 6.49
C GLY A 120 4.62 11.17 6.74
N ARG A 121 3.76 10.15 6.80
CA ARG A 121 2.41 10.01 7.42
C ARG A 121 1.28 10.98 7.06
N TYR A 122 1.53 12.17 6.54
CA TYR A 122 0.48 13.07 6.01
C TYR A 122 1.10 13.96 4.93
N THR A 123 0.97 13.57 3.67
CA THR A 123 1.54 14.34 2.55
C THR A 123 0.55 15.46 2.18
N ALA A 124 0.73 16.63 2.79
CA ALA A 124 0.24 17.88 2.21
C ALA A 124 1.20 18.24 1.07
N CYS A 125 0.90 17.74 -0.13
CA CYS A 125 1.71 18.03 -1.30
C CYS A 125 1.26 19.37 -1.88
N ARG A 126 1.98 20.45 -1.55
CA ARG A 126 1.96 21.64 -2.40
C ARG A 126 2.97 21.39 -3.53
N ILE A 127 2.54 20.70 -4.58
CA ILE A 127 3.33 20.57 -5.80
C ILE A 127 3.26 21.92 -6.50
N THR A 128 4.20 22.81 -6.21
CA THR A 128 4.40 24.02 -7.03
C THR A 128 5.24 23.61 -8.22
N SER A 129 4.70 23.78 -9.43
CA SER A 129 5.44 23.71 -10.69
C SER A 129 6.61 24.67 -10.73
#